data_AF-A0A957T1C5-F1
#
_entry.id   AF-A0A957T1C5-F1
#
_cell.length_a   1.000
_cell.length_b   1.000
_cell.length_c   1.000
_cell.angle_alpha   90.00
_cell.angle_beta   90.00
_cell.angle_gamma   90.00
#
_symmetry.space_group_name_H-M   'P 1'
#
loop_
_entity.id
_entity.type
_entity.pdbx_description
1 polymer ?
#
loop_
_entity_poly.entity_id
_entity_poly.type
_entity_poly.pdbx_seq_one_letter_code
_entity_poly.pdbx_strand_id
1 'polypeptide(L)'
;ETVSAEALRLLPTITTAPCTRLTSVTQPLSLPLSPLPSAEELTTFWAAQQAILADPEQLQRPYQDRIAGAMIDWATATLAQVTAPNASTTVTTELQVIRIGDLALVSAPGELFVELGLAIKAGAAGGHCFVCGFGNDNIGYIPARRAYPHGGYEIADAYKYYGYPAVLAPEAGELLVATALGLLKG
;
A
#
# COMPACT_ATOMS: atom_id res chain seq x y z
N GLU A 1 22.92 -12.86 19.95
CA GLU A 1 22.64 -11.60 20.67
C GLU A 1 21.26 -11.09 20.28
N THR A 2 20.55 -10.40 21.18
CA THR A 2 19.25 -9.78 20.85
C THR A 2 19.48 -8.40 20.23
N VAL A 3 18.54 -7.91 19.41
CA VAL A 3 18.58 -6.55 18.85
C VAL A 3 18.73 -5.51 19.98
N SER A 4 18.08 -5.72 21.11
CA SER A 4 18.16 -4.86 22.29
C SER A 4 19.55 -4.83 22.91
N ALA A 5 20.23 -5.98 23.00
CA ALA A 5 21.59 -6.05 23.52
C ALA A 5 22.57 -5.30 22.59
N GLU A 6 22.40 -5.45 21.28
CA GLU A 6 23.23 -4.75 20.29
C GLU A 6 23.01 -3.23 20.31
N ALA A 7 21.75 -2.78 20.44
CA ALA A 7 21.44 -1.36 20.57
C ALA A 7 22.10 -0.73 21.82
N LEU A 8 22.07 -1.42 22.97
CA LEU A 8 22.74 -0.95 24.19
C LEU A 8 24.27 -0.95 24.05
N ARG A 9 24.83 -1.95 23.35
CA ARG A 9 26.27 -2.04 23.07
C ARG A 9 26.75 -0.86 22.21
N LEU A 10 25.94 -0.43 21.24
CA LEU A 10 26.26 0.66 20.33
C LEU A 10 25.94 2.05 20.90
N LEU A 11 24.98 2.19 21.82
CA LEU A 11 24.56 3.46 22.42
C LEU A 11 25.72 4.40 22.84
N PRO A 12 26.77 3.95 23.57
CA PRO A 12 27.88 4.83 23.95
C PRO A 12 28.78 5.27 22.79
N THR A 13 28.63 4.67 21.60
CA THR A 13 29.39 5.04 20.38
C THR A 13 28.68 6.09 19.52
N ILE A 14 27.42 6.42 19.86
CA ILE A 14 26.63 7.39 19.09
C ILE A 14 27.16 8.80 19.30
N THR A 15 27.51 9.46 18.19
CA THR A 15 27.81 10.89 18.18
C THR A 15 26.55 11.66 17.83
N THR A 16 26.25 12.72 18.59
CA THR A 16 25.09 13.58 18.35
C THR A 16 25.51 14.94 17.80
N ALA A 17 24.63 15.54 17.01
CA ALA A 17 24.78 16.91 16.53
C ALA A 17 23.49 17.69 16.82
N PRO A 18 23.55 19.01 17.03
CA PRO A 18 22.36 19.84 17.14
C PRO A 18 21.48 19.71 15.90
N CYS A 19 20.17 19.53 16.09
CA CYS A 19 19.22 19.54 14.99
C CYS A 19 18.98 20.98 14.53
N THR A 20 19.51 21.34 13.36
CA THR A 20 19.40 22.69 12.79
C THR A 20 18.15 22.89 11.92
N ARG A 21 17.49 21.79 11.53
CA ARG A 21 16.29 21.81 10.68
C ARG A 21 15.30 20.74 11.13
N LEU A 22 14.08 21.15 11.46
CA LEU A 22 12.96 20.25 11.66
C LEU A 22 11.78 20.75 10.82
N THR A 23 11.43 20.02 9.77
CA THR A 23 10.32 20.39 8.88
C THR A 23 9.45 19.18 8.59
N SER A 24 8.15 19.41 8.41
CA SER A 24 7.21 18.39 7.94
C SER A 24 6.42 18.98 6.78
N VAL A 25 6.30 18.24 5.69
CA VAL A 25 5.43 18.56 4.57
C VAL A 25 4.58 17.34 4.24
N THR A 26 3.29 17.58 4.04
CA THR A 26 2.31 16.56 3.64
C THR A 26 1.70 16.96 2.32
N GLN A 27 1.55 16.00 1.42
CA GLN A 27 0.92 16.17 0.12
C GLN A 27 -0.24 15.18 0.02
N PRO A 28 -1.50 15.66 -0.05
CA PRO A 28 -2.63 14.82 -0.42
C PRO A 28 -2.41 14.23 -1.82
N LEU A 29 -2.80 12.96 -1.97
CA LEU A 29 -2.69 12.18 -3.20
C LEU A 29 -4.05 11.59 -3.56
N SER A 30 -4.31 11.52 -4.86
CA SER A 30 -5.39 10.72 -5.42
C SER A 30 -4.75 9.74 -6.40
N LEU A 31 -4.64 8.49 -5.97
CA LEU A 31 -3.97 7.44 -6.74
C LEU A 31 -5.00 6.72 -7.62
N PRO A 32 -4.78 6.61 -8.94
CA PRO A 32 -5.71 5.94 -9.82
C PRO A 32 -5.84 4.46 -9.50
N LEU A 33 -7.05 3.93 -9.65
CA LEU A 33 -7.35 2.50 -9.65
C LEU A 33 -7.28 1.95 -11.07
N SER A 34 -6.99 0.66 -11.19
CA SER A 34 -7.21 -0.09 -12.44
C SER A 34 -8.71 -0.08 -12.79
N PRO A 35 -9.09 -0.42 -14.04
CA PRO A 35 -10.50 -0.47 -14.44
C PRO A 35 -11.34 -1.26 -13.44
N LEU A 36 -12.45 -0.67 -13.00
CA LEU A 36 -13.35 -1.27 -12.03
C LEU A 36 -14.05 -2.48 -12.66
N PRO A 37 -14.28 -3.56 -11.89
CA PRO A 37 -15.04 -4.70 -12.37
C PRO A 37 -16.49 -4.31 -12.65
N SER A 38 -17.07 -4.93 -13.67
CA SER A 38 -18.48 -4.80 -14.00
C SER A 38 -19.37 -5.52 -12.98
N ALA A 39 -20.65 -5.13 -12.92
CA ALA A 39 -21.64 -5.80 -12.09
C ALA A 39 -21.79 -7.29 -12.43
N GLU A 40 -21.64 -7.66 -13.71
CA GLU A 40 -21.69 -9.05 -14.17
C GLU A 40 -20.50 -9.87 -13.67
N GLU A 41 -19.27 -9.33 -13.76
CA GLU A 41 -18.07 -9.97 -13.24
C GLU A 41 -18.16 -10.19 -11.73
N LEU A 42 -18.63 -9.18 -10.97
CA LEU A 42 -18.80 -9.27 -9.53
C LEU A 42 -19.86 -10.30 -9.13
N THR A 43 -20.99 -10.35 -9.86
CA THR A 43 -22.06 -11.32 -9.61
C THR A 43 -21.58 -12.75 -9.87
N THR A 44 -20.83 -12.95 -10.96
CA THR A 44 -20.22 -14.24 -11.30
C THR A 44 -19.20 -14.67 -10.25
N PHE A 45 -18.33 -13.75 -9.82
CA PHE A 45 -17.35 -14.01 -8.78
C PHE A 45 -18.02 -14.36 -7.44
N TRP A 46 -19.02 -13.60 -7.03
CA TRP A 46 -19.79 -13.83 -5.81
C TRP A 46 -20.48 -15.20 -5.80
N ALA A 47 -21.08 -15.62 -6.92
CA ALA A 47 -21.68 -16.93 -7.06
C ALA A 47 -20.64 -18.06 -6.93
N ALA A 48 -19.44 -17.88 -7.51
CA ALA A 48 -18.35 -18.85 -7.39
C ALA A 48 -17.88 -19.02 -5.92
N GLN A 49 -17.79 -17.93 -5.16
CA GLN A 49 -17.40 -18.00 -3.74
C GLN A 49 -18.44 -18.68 -2.86
N GLN A 50 -19.73 -18.53 -3.15
CA GLN A 50 -20.77 -19.28 -2.43
C GLN A 50 -20.73 -20.76 -2.74
N ALA A 51 -20.41 -21.15 -3.98
CA ALA A 51 -20.27 -22.56 -4.32
C ALA A 51 -19.17 -23.22 -3.49
N ILE A 52 -18.08 -22.50 -3.18
CA ILE A 52 -17.02 -22.96 -2.25
C ILE A 52 -17.59 -23.20 -0.85
N LEU A 53 -18.37 -22.27 -0.31
CA LEU A 53 -18.98 -22.42 1.02
C LEU A 53 -20.07 -23.48 1.10
N ALA A 54 -20.69 -23.81 -0.03
CA ALA A 54 -21.74 -24.83 -0.12
C ALA A 54 -21.18 -26.26 -0.25
N ASP A 55 -19.88 -26.42 -0.52
CA ASP A 55 -19.22 -27.71 -0.72
C ASP A 55 -18.64 -28.28 0.60
N PRO A 56 -19.23 -29.35 1.18
CA PRO A 56 -18.77 -29.92 2.44
C PRO A 56 -17.35 -30.50 2.42
N GLU A 57 -16.81 -30.87 1.25
CA GLU A 57 -15.42 -31.33 1.14
C GLU A 57 -14.42 -30.17 1.26
N GLN A 58 -14.82 -28.97 0.82
CA GLN A 58 -14.00 -27.76 0.92
C GLN A 58 -14.03 -27.16 2.34
N LEU A 59 -15.16 -27.27 3.05
CA LEU A 59 -15.34 -26.87 4.46
C LEU A 59 -14.42 -27.62 5.44
N GLN A 60 -13.72 -28.67 5.02
CA GLN A 60 -12.73 -29.36 5.85
C GLN A 60 -11.42 -28.55 6.02
N ARG A 61 -11.28 -27.41 5.34
CA ARG A 61 -10.10 -26.53 5.38
C ARG A 61 -10.45 -25.20 6.07
N PRO A 62 -10.13 -25.02 7.37
CA PRO A 62 -10.62 -23.90 8.18
C PRO A 62 -10.32 -22.49 7.66
N TYR A 63 -9.34 -22.35 6.76
CA TYR A 63 -8.95 -21.06 6.18
C TYR A 63 -9.72 -20.73 4.90
N GLN A 64 -10.17 -21.73 4.14
CA GLN A 64 -10.83 -21.50 2.85
C GLN A 64 -12.20 -20.85 3.03
N ASP A 65 -12.97 -21.27 4.04
CA ASP A 65 -14.29 -20.71 4.32
C ASP A 65 -14.21 -19.24 4.69
N ARG A 66 -13.17 -18.87 5.46
CA ARG A 66 -12.93 -17.48 5.84
C ARG A 66 -12.54 -16.62 4.65
N ILE A 67 -11.72 -17.14 3.73
CA ILE A 67 -11.40 -16.44 2.49
C ILE A 67 -12.66 -16.27 1.65
N ALA A 68 -13.40 -17.34 1.38
CA ALA A 68 -14.60 -17.27 0.55
C ALA A 68 -15.64 -16.31 1.13
N GLY A 69 -15.84 -16.32 2.45
CA GLY A 69 -16.67 -15.34 3.15
C GLY A 69 -16.19 -13.90 2.94
N ALA A 70 -14.89 -13.64 3.16
CA ALA A 70 -14.32 -12.30 2.92
C ALA A 70 -14.44 -11.85 1.46
N MET A 71 -14.31 -12.78 0.51
CA MET A 71 -14.47 -12.52 -0.93
C MET A 71 -15.93 -12.23 -1.30
N ILE A 72 -16.89 -12.90 -0.65
CA ILE A 72 -18.33 -12.61 -0.76
C ILE A 72 -18.64 -11.20 -0.25
N ASP A 73 -18.13 -10.86 0.92
CA ASP A 73 -18.32 -9.54 1.53
C ASP A 73 -17.73 -8.44 0.64
N TRP A 74 -16.49 -8.66 0.15
CA TRP A 74 -15.83 -7.77 -0.79
C TRP A 74 -16.65 -7.59 -2.08
N ALA A 75 -17.11 -8.68 -2.71
CA ALA A 75 -17.86 -8.60 -3.96
C ALA A 75 -19.19 -7.86 -3.78
N THR A 76 -19.88 -8.10 -2.66
CA THR A 76 -21.13 -7.43 -2.29
C THR A 76 -20.91 -5.92 -2.09
N ALA A 77 -19.91 -5.55 -1.29
CA ALA A 77 -19.58 -4.14 -1.05
C ALA A 77 -19.11 -3.44 -2.32
N THR A 78 -18.30 -4.12 -3.14
CA THR A 78 -17.79 -3.60 -4.41
C THR A 78 -18.92 -3.39 -5.41
N LEU A 79 -19.89 -4.29 -5.49
CA LEU A 79 -21.06 -4.12 -6.36
C LEU A 79 -21.84 -2.85 -6.01
N ALA A 80 -22.02 -2.57 -4.72
CA ALA A 80 -22.65 -1.32 -4.28
C ALA A 80 -21.80 -0.08 -4.63
N GLN A 81 -20.46 -0.17 -4.53
CA GLN A 81 -19.56 0.93 -4.89
C GLN A 81 -19.58 1.23 -6.39
N VAL A 82 -19.46 0.21 -7.26
CA VAL A 82 -19.33 0.41 -8.72
C VAL A 82 -20.64 0.77 -9.39
N THR A 83 -21.79 0.44 -8.78
CA THR A 83 -23.12 0.81 -9.30
C THR A 83 -23.59 2.18 -8.81
N ALA A 84 -22.87 2.81 -7.87
CA ALA A 84 -23.18 4.15 -7.41
C ALA A 84 -22.93 5.20 -8.51
N PRO A 85 -23.73 6.28 -8.60
CA PRO A 85 -23.57 7.32 -9.62
C PRO A 85 -22.19 8.01 -9.64
N ASN A 86 -21.47 7.98 -8.51
CA ASN A 86 -20.16 8.60 -8.34
C ASN A 86 -19.12 7.58 -7.87
N ALA A 87 -19.13 6.37 -8.45
CA ALA A 87 -18.13 5.35 -8.16
C ALA A 87 -16.71 5.93 -8.27
N SER A 88 -15.94 5.88 -7.17
CA SER A 88 -14.59 6.41 -7.15
C SER A 88 -13.67 5.55 -8.02
N THR A 89 -12.89 6.19 -8.87
CA THR A 89 -11.83 5.56 -9.67
C THR A 89 -10.44 5.83 -9.12
N THR A 90 -10.38 6.41 -7.92
CA THR A 90 -9.13 6.73 -7.23
C THR A 90 -9.20 6.38 -5.75
N VAL A 91 -8.03 6.18 -5.15
CA VAL A 91 -7.82 6.10 -3.70
C VAL A 91 -7.25 7.43 -3.22
N THR A 92 -7.98 8.12 -2.35
CA THR A 92 -7.49 9.34 -1.70
C THR A 92 -6.65 8.96 -0.50
N THR A 93 -5.45 9.52 -0.41
CA THR A 93 -4.49 9.27 0.67
C THR A 93 -3.53 10.45 0.80
N GLU A 94 -2.42 10.30 1.51
CA GLU A 94 -1.37 11.31 1.60
C GLU A 94 0.04 10.71 1.63
N LEU A 95 1.01 11.55 1.30
CA LEU A 95 2.42 11.28 1.51
C LEU A 95 3.00 12.38 2.40
N GLN A 96 3.82 12.01 3.38
CA GLN A 96 4.49 12.98 4.26
C GLN A 96 6.00 12.79 4.23
N VAL A 97 6.73 13.91 4.25
CA VAL A 97 8.18 13.93 4.46
C VAL A 97 8.49 14.74 5.71
N ILE A 98 9.16 14.10 6.67
CA ILE A 98 9.69 14.74 7.88
C ILE A 98 11.21 14.83 7.73
N ARG A 99 11.77 16.02 7.92
CA ARG A 99 13.23 16.24 7.92
C ARG A 99 13.72 16.56 9.31
N ILE A 100 14.84 15.94 9.68
CA ILE A 100 15.53 16.12 10.96
C ILE A 100 17.02 16.31 10.64
N GLY A 101 17.46 17.57 10.48
CA GLY A 101 18.75 17.88 9.89
C GLY A 101 18.86 17.31 8.47
N ASP A 102 19.85 16.45 8.24
CA ASP A 102 20.10 15.77 6.96
C ASP A 102 19.32 14.45 6.81
N LEU A 103 18.61 14.03 7.85
CA LEU A 103 17.73 12.85 7.82
C LEU A 103 16.38 13.23 7.20
N ALA A 104 15.89 12.39 6.30
CA ALA A 104 14.54 12.43 5.77
C ALA A 104 13.80 11.12 6.08
N LEU A 105 12.59 11.24 6.61
CA LEU A 105 11.64 10.15 6.80
C LEU A 105 10.51 10.36 5.79
N VAL A 106 10.38 9.45 4.82
CA VAL A 106 9.29 9.42 3.85
C VAL A 106 8.23 8.44 4.35
N SER A 107 7.10 8.99 4.76
CA SER A 107 5.91 8.29 5.23
C SER A 107 5.05 7.92 4.04
N ALA A 108 4.97 6.63 3.73
CA ALA A 108 4.19 6.06 2.65
C ALA A 108 2.90 5.42 3.18
N PRO A 109 1.74 5.63 2.53
CA PRO A 109 0.43 5.26 3.05
C PRO A 109 0.09 3.76 2.91
N GLY A 110 1.09 2.87 2.86
CA GLY A 110 0.88 1.44 2.63
C GLY A 110 2.17 0.68 2.41
N GLU A 111 2.06 -0.46 1.73
CA GLU A 111 3.15 -1.40 1.47
C GLU A 111 3.75 -1.16 0.09
N LEU A 112 4.82 -0.36 0.04
CA LEU A 112 5.58 -0.16 -1.18
C LEU A 112 6.32 -1.43 -1.60
N PHE A 113 6.28 -1.73 -2.90
CA PHE A 113 7.24 -2.65 -3.47
C PHE A 113 8.66 -2.11 -3.27
N VAL A 114 9.60 -3.01 -2.98
CA VAL A 114 10.97 -2.66 -2.55
C VAL A 114 11.66 -1.68 -3.50
N GLU A 115 11.44 -1.83 -4.79
CA GLU A 115 11.99 -0.98 -5.84
C GLU A 115 11.53 0.48 -5.78
N LEU A 116 10.29 0.73 -5.37
CA LEU A 116 9.76 2.08 -5.22
C LEU A 116 10.46 2.76 -4.04
N GLY A 117 10.61 2.04 -2.93
CA GLY A 117 11.37 2.49 -1.77
C GLY A 117 12.84 2.75 -2.09
N LEU A 118 13.46 1.89 -2.90
CA LEU A 118 14.84 2.09 -3.38
C LEU A 118 14.96 3.30 -4.32
N ALA A 119 13.98 3.52 -5.21
CA ALA A 119 13.96 4.69 -6.09
C ALA A 119 13.85 6.00 -5.31
N ILE A 120 13.00 6.05 -4.27
CA ILE A 120 12.90 7.20 -3.37
C ILE A 120 14.24 7.46 -2.68
N LYS A 121 14.86 6.42 -2.12
CA LYS A 121 16.16 6.53 -1.44
C LYS A 121 17.27 7.00 -2.37
N ALA A 122 17.31 6.48 -3.60
CA ALA A 122 18.31 6.85 -4.59
C ALA A 122 18.17 8.31 -5.06
N GLY A 123 16.95 8.85 -5.09
CA GLY A 123 16.70 10.24 -5.46
C GLY A 123 16.79 11.25 -4.30
N ALA A 124 16.90 10.79 -3.05
CA ALA A 124 17.19 11.66 -1.92
C ALA A 124 18.66 12.13 -2.02
N ALA A 125 18.88 13.44 -2.22
CA ALA A 125 20.17 14.04 -2.59
C ALA A 125 21.27 13.95 -1.50
N GLY A 126 21.75 12.75 -1.21
CA GLY A 126 22.93 12.47 -0.37
C GLY A 126 22.67 12.43 1.14
N GLY A 127 21.46 12.73 1.61
CA GLY A 127 21.07 12.62 3.02
C GLY A 127 20.64 11.21 3.42
N HIS A 128 20.58 10.94 4.74
CA HIS A 128 19.99 9.70 5.25
C HIS A 128 18.49 9.67 4.93
N CYS A 129 18.03 8.74 4.10
CA CYS A 129 16.61 8.62 3.73
C CYS A 129 16.03 7.29 4.18
N PHE A 130 15.01 7.35 5.03
CA PHE A 130 14.21 6.20 5.43
C PHE A 130 12.85 6.28 4.79
N VAL A 131 12.39 5.15 4.27
CA VAL A 131 11.02 5.00 3.74
C VAL A 131 10.28 4.14 4.74
N CYS A 132 9.23 4.72 5.31
CA CYS A 132 8.40 4.13 6.35
C CYS A 132 7.02 3.82 5.73
N GLY A 133 6.67 2.55 5.61
CA GLY A 133 5.31 2.16 5.21
C GLY A 133 4.30 2.39 6.34
N PHE A 134 3.00 2.27 6.00
CA PHE A 134 1.87 2.46 6.93
C PHE A 134 1.88 3.80 7.66
N GLY A 135 2.41 4.83 6.99
CA GLY A 135 2.51 6.16 7.52
C GLY A 135 1.25 6.96 7.20
N ASN A 136 0.57 7.45 8.24
CA ASN A 136 -0.69 8.20 8.22
C ASN A 136 -1.92 7.47 7.65
N ASP A 137 -1.72 6.42 6.86
CA ASP A 137 -2.79 5.65 6.21
C ASP A 137 -2.34 4.20 5.90
N ASN A 138 -3.29 3.36 5.49
CA ASN A 138 -3.05 1.99 5.06
C ASN A 138 -3.95 1.61 3.85
N ILE A 139 -3.46 1.90 2.66
CA ILE A 139 -4.13 1.59 1.39
C ILE A 139 -3.77 0.20 0.84
N GLY A 140 -3.09 -0.62 1.63
CA GLY A 140 -2.56 -1.92 1.22
C GLY A 140 -1.33 -1.83 0.33
N TYR A 141 -1.21 -2.75 -0.61
CA TYR A 141 -0.04 -2.84 -1.48
C TYR A 141 -0.01 -1.72 -2.52
N ILE A 142 1.19 -1.20 -2.74
CA ILE A 142 1.52 -0.20 -3.75
C ILE A 142 2.53 -0.85 -4.70
N PRO A 143 2.05 -1.56 -5.74
CA PRO A 143 2.92 -2.25 -6.69
C PRO A 143 3.66 -1.26 -7.57
N ALA A 144 4.84 -1.68 -8.03
CA ALA A 144 5.50 -1.00 -9.12
C ALA A 144 4.95 -1.47 -10.46
N ARG A 145 5.04 -0.61 -11.49
CA ARG A 145 4.51 -0.92 -12.83
C ARG A 145 4.98 -2.25 -13.39
N ARG A 146 6.26 -2.57 -13.20
CA ARG A 146 6.85 -3.81 -13.72
C ARG A 146 6.35 -5.08 -13.03
N ALA A 147 5.68 -4.97 -11.89
CA ALA A 147 5.13 -6.12 -11.19
C ALA A 147 3.83 -6.63 -11.84
N TYR A 148 3.05 -5.77 -12.50
CA TYR A 148 1.73 -6.10 -13.03
C TYR A 148 1.71 -7.32 -13.96
N PRO A 149 2.64 -7.48 -14.93
CA PRO A 149 2.69 -8.67 -15.78
C PRO A 149 3.00 -9.97 -15.02
N HIS A 150 3.57 -9.89 -13.82
CA HIS A 150 3.90 -11.05 -12.99
C HIS A 150 2.75 -11.49 -12.09
N GLY A 151 1.73 -10.65 -11.88
CA GLY A 151 0.62 -10.94 -10.98
C GLY A 151 1.08 -11.14 -9.54
N GLY A 152 0.51 -12.14 -8.86
CA GLY A 152 0.77 -12.41 -7.44
C GLY A 152 -0.32 -11.87 -6.53
N TYR A 153 -0.25 -12.26 -5.26
CA TYR A 153 -1.27 -11.93 -4.26
C TYR A 153 -1.47 -10.42 -4.13
N GLU A 154 -0.37 -9.67 -4.11
CA GLU A 154 -0.32 -8.22 -3.96
C GLU A 154 -1.09 -7.47 -5.06
N ILE A 155 -1.18 -8.07 -6.25
CA ILE A 155 -1.81 -7.47 -7.43
C ILE A 155 -3.21 -8.05 -7.67
N ALA A 156 -3.38 -9.35 -7.50
CA ALA A 156 -4.60 -10.06 -7.87
C ALA A 156 -5.66 -10.06 -6.75
N ASP A 157 -5.25 -10.01 -5.48
CA ASP A 157 -6.14 -10.34 -4.36
C ASP A 157 -6.08 -9.36 -3.19
N ALA A 158 -4.90 -8.83 -2.86
CA ALA A 158 -4.68 -8.10 -1.62
C ALA A 158 -5.65 -6.92 -1.44
N TYR A 159 -5.86 -6.12 -2.49
CA TYR A 159 -6.72 -4.93 -2.47
C TYR A 159 -8.16 -5.23 -2.02
N LYS A 160 -8.64 -6.47 -2.21
CA LYS A 160 -9.98 -6.92 -1.80
C LYS A 160 -10.13 -6.88 -0.28
N TYR A 161 -9.06 -7.23 0.43
CA TYR A 161 -9.01 -7.21 1.90
C TYR A 161 -8.90 -5.79 2.48
N TYR A 162 -8.53 -4.79 1.66
CA TYR A 162 -8.56 -3.38 2.02
C TYR A 162 -9.85 -2.67 1.58
N GLY A 163 -10.81 -3.42 1.02
CA GLY A 163 -12.12 -2.90 0.63
C GLY A 163 -12.14 -2.10 -0.67
N TYR A 164 -11.05 -2.12 -1.44
CA TYR A 164 -10.98 -1.42 -2.72
C TYR A 164 -11.65 -2.23 -3.83
N PRO A 165 -12.31 -1.56 -4.79
CA PRO A 165 -13.00 -2.25 -5.89
C PRO A 165 -12.03 -2.81 -6.94
N ALA A 166 -10.81 -2.29 -7.00
CA ALA A 166 -9.74 -2.73 -7.90
C ALA A 166 -8.37 -2.51 -7.25
N VAL A 167 -7.32 -3.12 -7.82
CA VAL A 167 -5.94 -2.77 -7.50
C VAL A 167 -5.62 -1.36 -8.01
N LEU A 168 -4.65 -0.66 -7.40
CA LEU A 168 -4.10 0.58 -7.94
C LEU A 168 -3.69 0.42 -9.42
N ALA A 169 -3.75 1.50 -10.20
CA ALA A 169 -3.33 1.48 -11.59
C ALA A 169 -1.80 1.33 -11.71
N PRO A 170 -1.28 0.78 -12.84
CA PRO A 170 0.14 0.51 -13.01
C PRO A 170 1.09 1.70 -12.84
N GLU A 171 0.60 2.93 -12.92
CA GLU A 171 1.37 4.15 -12.73
C GLU A 171 1.32 4.72 -11.31
N ALA A 172 0.45 4.21 -10.43
CA ALA A 172 0.21 4.79 -9.10
C ALA A 172 1.48 4.75 -8.23
N GLY A 173 2.23 3.64 -8.28
CA GLY A 173 3.48 3.50 -7.54
C GLY A 173 4.52 4.53 -7.96
N GLU A 174 4.73 4.75 -9.26
CA GLU A 174 5.69 5.74 -9.76
C GLU A 174 5.21 7.18 -9.52
N LEU A 175 3.90 7.45 -9.54
CA LEU A 175 3.34 8.75 -9.17
C LEU A 175 3.65 9.10 -7.71
N LEU A 176 3.56 8.10 -6.82
CA LEU A 176 3.95 8.25 -5.42
C LEU A 176 5.45 8.54 -5.28
N VAL A 177 6.30 7.79 -6.00
CA VAL A 177 7.76 8.05 -6.03
C VAL A 177 8.05 9.46 -6.51
N ALA A 178 7.44 9.90 -7.61
CA ALA A 178 7.64 11.25 -8.15
C ALA A 178 7.24 12.34 -7.14
N THR A 179 6.11 12.16 -6.45
CA THR A 179 5.66 13.05 -5.38
C THR A 179 6.68 13.08 -4.24
N ALA A 180 7.14 11.92 -3.77
CA ALA A 180 8.13 11.83 -2.70
C ALA A 180 9.42 12.56 -3.06
N LEU A 181 9.92 12.37 -4.28
CA LEU A 181 11.12 13.07 -4.76
C LEU A 181 10.91 14.58 -4.91
N GLY A 182 9.70 15.03 -5.22
CA GLY A 182 9.32 16.44 -5.21
C GLY A 182 9.41 17.05 -3.81
N LEU A 183 8.79 16.38 -2.82
CA LEU A 183 8.85 16.79 -1.42
C LEU A 183 10.27 16.74 -0.84
N LEU A 184 11.09 15.80 -1.33
CA LEU A 184 12.50 15.67 -0.96
C LEU A 184 13.41 16.74 -1.59
N LYS A 185 12.91 17.62 -2.47
CA LYS A 185 13.67 18.78 -2.98
C LYS A 185 13.33 20.08 -2.25
N GLY A 186 12.16 20.15 -1.60
CA GLY A 186 11.79 21.23 -0.67
C GLY A 186 12.49 21.11 0.68
#